data_AF-A0A1V1UV21-F1
#
_entry.id   AF-A0A1V1UV21-F1
#
_cell.length_a   1.000
_cell.length_b   1.000
_cell.length_c   1.000
_cell.angle_alpha   90.00
_cell.angle_beta   90.00
_cell.angle_gamma   90.00
#
_symmetry.space_group_name_H-M   'P 1'
#
loop_
_entity.id
_entity.type
_entity.pdbx_description
1 polymer ?
#
loop_
_entity_poly.entity_id
_entity_poly.type
_entity_poly.pdbx_seq_one_letter_code
_entity_poly.pdbx_strand_id
1 'polypeptide(L)'
;MLTKKQAAEYAFDLQVGLEGSDVPEYDAATDIGQAAVLAVNLRGLGEVDYGTLRLVASRYFHIRSGVLDRILRILANLELVSLITQGHTISKVVPNVPHFEDIYERVGEFLDQAPLNELEVATIGILDRLSKSPENRDSVRSSLGLDGNAFNSALQIGESSGLIVDHRARGRDILASPLYFDGNMSGLIDMAARGDTPNVQHVLQAIQDNQGMPLSAIVSTGRVSTTQLTPDQVDLVKALASEGIIKPPSIKRPNGESEQFIFTPAPGKTRLSAANREIYEKGMALAAAVRKGQLLPERFRIKYPDALLSKLENNKFINASSEAAHQYANLSVLGLGRLKLTSGDRFQFHLIDVPENVQAVSIARTLLASQRPSDLEQDGQARLLLRSDEEYVRSHLSARKSRANPGKSVVSKRAEAEVQQFLLQL
;
A
#
# COMPACT_ATOMS: atom_id res chain seq x y z
N MET A 1 -24.00 -4.89 1.83
CA MET A 1 -23.84 -4.09 0.60
C MET A 1 -22.57 -3.27 0.75
N LEU A 2 -21.75 -3.23 -0.30
CA LEU A 2 -20.57 -2.39 -0.35
C LEU A 2 -20.97 -0.92 -0.38
N THR A 3 -20.24 -0.08 0.35
CA THR A 3 -20.37 1.38 0.23
C THR A 3 -19.73 1.85 -1.08
N LYS A 4 -20.13 3.03 -1.56
CA LYS A 4 -19.53 3.65 -2.77
C LYS A 4 -18.03 3.83 -2.63
N LYS A 5 -17.59 4.26 -1.44
CA LYS A 5 -16.17 4.36 -1.09
C LYS A 5 -15.45 3.02 -1.28
N GLN A 6 -15.97 1.94 -0.70
CA GLN A 6 -15.35 0.62 -0.82
C GLN A 6 -15.31 0.14 -2.27
N ALA A 7 -16.38 0.36 -3.03
CA ALA A 7 -16.39 0.04 -4.45
C ALA A 7 -15.29 0.80 -5.21
N ALA A 8 -15.05 2.07 -4.89
CA ALA A 8 -13.95 2.85 -5.47
C ALA A 8 -12.56 2.38 -5.04
N GLU A 9 -12.37 1.99 -3.78
CA GLU A 9 -11.11 1.37 -3.30
C GLU A 9 -10.80 0.09 -4.07
N TYR A 10 -11.79 -0.79 -4.25
CA TYR A 10 -11.61 -2.04 -4.97
C TYR A 10 -11.50 -1.85 -6.49
N ALA A 11 -12.13 -0.83 -7.07
CA ALA A 11 -11.94 -0.46 -8.46
C ALA A 11 -10.53 0.08 -8.73
N PHE A 12 -9.97 0.86 -7.79
CA PHE A 12 -8.56 1.26 -7.83
C PHE A 12 -7.65 0.03 -7.79
N ASP A 13 -7.91 -0.90 -6.89
CA ASP A 13 -7.17 -2.16 -6.76
C ASP A 13 -7.21 -3.01 -8.02
N LEU A 14 -8.38 -3.09 -8.63
CA LEU A 14 -8.60 -3.77 -9.90
C LEU A 14 -7.79 -3.13 -11.02
N GLN A 15 -7.83 -1.80 -11.14
CA GLN A 15 -7.06 -1.06 -12.15
C GLN A 15 -5.54 -1.24 -11.96
N VAL A 16 -5.07 -1.24 -10.71
CA VAL A 16 -3.66 -1.47 -10.38
C VAL A 16 -3.25 -2.91 -10.71
N GLY A 17 -4.08 -3.90 -10.39
CA GLY A 17 -3.83 -5.31 -10.72
C GLY A 17 -3.88 -5.66 -12.19
N LEU A 18 -4.75 -5.00 -12.97
CA LEU A 18 -4.86 -5.26 -14.40
C LEU A 18 -3.61 -4.80 -15.19
N GLU A 19 -2.78 -3.90 -14.64
CA GLU A 19 -1.59 -3.34 -15.28
C GLU A 19 -1.85 -2.83 -16.72
N GLY A 20 -3.06 -2.33 -16.99
CA GLY A 20 -3.50 -1.84 -18.30
C GLY A 20 -4.07 -2.90 -19.24
N SER A 21 -4.28 -4.13 -18.77
CA SER A 21 -5.04 -5.15 -19.48
C SER A 21 -6.50 -4.69 -19.64
N ASP A 22 -7.01 -4.81 -20.86
CA ASP A 22 -8.38 -4.40 -21.19
C ASP A 22 -9.33 -5.55 -20.88
N VAL A 23 -10.35 -5.29 -20.06
CA VAL A 23 -11.46 -6.22 -19.80
C VAL A 23 -12.69 -5.62 -20.45
N PRO A 24 -13.10 -6.09 -21.65
CA PRO A 24 -14.19 -5.48 -22.41
C PRO A 24 -15.52 -5.42 -21.66
N GLU A 25 -15.73 -6.32 -20.70
CA GLU A 25 -16.93 -6.42 -19.88
C GLU A 25 -16.95 -5.41 -18.71
N TYR A 26 -15.85 -4.68 -18.47
CA TYR A 26 -15.79 -3.65 -17.42
C TYR A 26 -15.93 -2.24 -18.01
N ASP A 27 -16.81 -1.47 -17.40
CA ASP A 27 -17.14 -0.11 -17.77
C ASP A 27 -16.85 0.84 -16.59
N ALA A 28 -17.77 0.89 -15.61
CA ALA A 28 -17.72 1.84 -14.50
C ALA A 28 -16.55 1.57 -13.56
N ALA A 29 -16.22 0.30 -13.29
CA ALA A 29 -15.08 -0.07 -12.45
C ALA A 29 -13.75 0.39 -13.07
N THR A 30 -13.62 0.28 -14.40
CA THR A 30 -12.43 0.75 -15.12
C THR A 30 -12.29 2.28 -15.02
N ASP A 31 -13.38 3.02 -15.26
CA ASP A 31 -13.36 4.49 -15.21
C ASP A 31 -13.07 5.01 -13.79
N ILE A 32 -13.70 4.43 -12.77
CA ILE A 32 -13.49 4.75 -11.36
C ILE A 32 -12.06 4.43 -10.92
N GLY A 33 -11.55 3.25 -11.29
CA GLY A 33 -10.19 2.84 -10.96
C GLY A 33 -9.15 3.77 -11.57
N GLN A 34 -9.30 4.13 -12.85
CA GLN A 34 -8.41 5.07 -13.53
C GLN A 34 -8.51 6.48 -12.95
N ALA A 35 -9.71 6.95 -12.62
CA ALA A 35 -9.92 8.24 -11.96
C ALA A 35 -9.25 8.28 -10.58
N ALA A 36 -9.41 7.23 -9.77
CA ALA A 36 -8.78 7.12 -8.46
C ALA A 36 -7.24 7.12 -8.56
N VAL A 37 -6.66 6.32 -9.47
CA VAL A 37 -5.20 6.31 -9.69
C VAL A 37 -4.69 7.69 -10.08
N LEU A 38 -5.38 8.38 -10.99
CA LEU A 38 -4.96 9.71 -11.41
C LEU A 38 -5.10 10.74 -10.28
N ALA A 39 -6.21 10.74 -9.53
CA ALA A 39 -6.44 11.66 -8.42
C ALA A 39 -5.40 11.51 -7.31
N VAL A 40 -5.07 10.27 -6.93
CA VAL A 40 -4.04 9.97 -5.93
C VAL A 40 -2.68 10.56 -6.35
N ASN A 41 -2.32 10.42 -7.62
CA ASN A 41 -1.02 10.86 -8.12
C ASN A 41 -0.95 12.37 -8.46
N LEU A 42 -2.08 12.99 -8.80
CA LEU A 42 -2.17 14.43 -9.04
C LEU A 42 -2.22 15.26 -7.75
N ARG A 43 -2.56 14.65 -6.60
CA ARG A 43 -2.65 15.32 -5.30
C ARG A 43 -1.38 16.12 -4.99
N GLY A 44 -1.56 17.39 -4.63
CA GLY A 44 -0.47 18.29 -4.24
C GLY A 44 0.52 18.63 -5.36
N LEU A 45 0.18 18.36 -6.62
CA LEU A 45 0.90 18.93 -7.76
C LEU A 45 0.30 20.30 -8.10
N GLY A 46 1.14 21.16 -8.68
CA GLY A 46 0.68 22.40 -9.32
C GLY A 46 0.05 22.11 -10.68
N GLU A 47 -0.06 23.15 -11.51
CA GLU A 47 -0.51 23.03 -12.89
C GLU A 47 0.36 22.03 -13.67
N VAL A 48 -0.27 21.07 -14.35
CA VAL A 48 0.37 20.02 -15.13
C VAL A 48 -0.01 20.17 -16.60
N ASP A 49 0.99 20.11 -17.48
CA ASP A 49 0.77 20.09 -18.93
C ASP A 49 0.09 18.79 -19.40
N TYR A 50 -0.90 18.89 -20.29
CA TYR A 50 -1.65 17.74 -20.77
C TYR A 50 -0.77 16.75 -21.56
N GLY A 51 0.19 17.23 -22.35
CA GLY A 51 1.13 16.40 -23.10
C GLY A 51 1.99 15.55 -22.17
N THR A 52 2.58 16.18 -21.15
CA THR A 52 3.31 15.50 -20.08
C THR A 52 2.44 14.48 -19.35
N LEU A 53 1.25 14.90 -18.89
CA LEU A 53 0.32 14.02 -18.18
C LEU A 53 -0.05 12.80 -19.01
N ARG A 54 -0.31 12.98 -20.32
CA ARG A 54 -0.66 11.90 -21.24
C ARG A 54 0.43 10.85 -21.36
N LEU A 55 1.69 11.25 -21.40
CA LEU A 55 2.83 10.33 -21.48
C LEU A 55 3.04 9.58 -20.16
N VAL A 56 2.97 10.29 -19.04
CA VAL A 56 3.14 9.68 -17.71
C VAL A 56 1.98 8.74 -17.40
N ALA A 57 0.74 9.15 -17.64
CA ALA A 57 -0.45 8.35 -17.38
C ALA A 57 -0.46 7.05 -18.19
N SER A 58 -0.07 7.09 -19.47
CA SER A 58 0.04 5.89 -20.29
C SER A 58 1.11 4.93 -19.80
N ARG A 59 2.21 5.42 -19.21
CA ARG A 59 3.35 4.57 -18.86
C ARG A 59 3.31 4.05 -17.43
N TYR A 60 2.93 4.88 -16.47
CA TYR A 60 3.01 4.59 -15.04
C TYR A 60 1.65 4.25 -14.44
N PHE A 61 0.57 4.82 -14.97
CA PHE A 61 -0.79 4.58 -14.46
C PHE A 61 -1.59 3.62 -15.35
N HIS A 62 -0.99 3.18 -16.45
CA HIS A 62 -1.60 2.28 -17.42
C HIS A 62 -2.92 2.82 -18.01
N ILE A 63 -3.05 4.15 -18.10
CA ILE A 63 -4.22 4.83 -18.66
C ILE A 63 -3.93 5.15 -20.13
N ARG A 64 -4.63 4.46 -21.04
CA ARG A 64 -4.49 4.67 -22.49
C ARG A 64 -4.74 6.14 -22.85
N SER A 65 -3.91 6.71 -23.72
CA SER A 65 -4.02 8.13 -24.10
C SER A 65 -5.37 8.52 -24.70
N GLY A 66 -6.07 7.60 -25.37
CA GLY A 66 -7.42 7.85 -25.91
C GLY A 66 -8.52 7.92 -24.85
N VAL A 67 -8.25 7.42 -23.64
CA VAL A 67 -9.22 7.36 -22.53
C VAL A 67 -8.97 8.50 -21.53
N LEU A 68 -7.74 9.02 -21.45
CA LEU A 68 -7.35 10.05 -20.46
C LEU A 68 -8.27 11.28 -20.43
N ASP A 69 -8.70 11.80 -21.59
CA ASP A 69 -9.61 12.95 -21.65
C ASP A 69 -10.94 12.66 -20.94
N ARG A 70 -11.50 11.46 -21.13
CA ARG A 70 -12.71 11.00 -20.42
C ARG A 70 -12.49 10.99 -18.91
N ILE A 71 -11.40 10.38 -18.46
CA ILE A 71 -11.07 10.27 -17.02
C ILE A 71 -10.86 11.64 -16.39
N LEU A 72 -10.19 12.56 -17.07
CA LEU A 72 -10.01 13.93 -16.61
C LEU A 72 -11.34 14.69 -16.49
N ARG A 73 -12.29 14.45 -17.39
CA ARG A 73 -13.64 15.02 -17.28
C ARG A 73 -14.42 14.44 -16.13
N ILE A 74 -14.30 13.13 -15.85
CA ILE A 74 -14.89 12.52 -14.64
C ILE A 74 -14.35 13.23 -13.39
N LEU A 75 -13.03 13.38 -13.29
CA LEU A 75 -12.41 14.09 -12.16
C LEU A 75 -12.82 15.56 -12.07
N ALA A 76 -13.01 16.22 -13.21
CA ALA A 76 -13.47 17.62 -13.24
C ALA A 76 -14.93 17.74 -12.76
N ASN A 77 -15.79 16.79 -13.15
CA ASN A 77 -17.19 16.73 -12.67
C ASN A 77 -17.27 16.49 -11.16
N LEU A 78 -16.30 15.76 -10.61
CA LEU A 78 -16.15 15.53 -9.17
C LEU A 78 -15.41 16.67 -8.45
N GLU A 79 -15.06 17.75 -9.16
CA GLU A 79 -14.34 18.91 -8.66
C GLU A 79 -12.91 18.60 -8.13
N LEU A 80 -12.36 17.44 -8.49
CA LEU A 80 -11.02 17.01 -8.09
C LEU A 80 -9.93 17.64 -8.97
N VAL A 81 -10.27 18.12 -10.17
CA VAL A 81 -9.37 18.86 -11.06
C VAL A 81 -10.12 20.00 -11.76
N SER A 82 -9.39 21.05 -12.14
CA SER A 82 -9.86 22.05 -13.10
C SER A 82 -9.12 21.87 -14.42
N LEU A 83 -9.86 21.92 -15.53
CA LEU A 83 -9.31 21.75 -16.87
C LEU A 83 -9.16 23.10 -17.55
N ILE A 84 -7.95 23.44 -17.98
CA ILE A 84 -7.69 24.62 -18.81
C ILE A 84 -7.77 24.16 -20.26
N THR A 85 -8.82 24.59 -20.96
CA THR A 85 -9.08 24.17 -22.34
C THR A 85 -8.82 25.28 -23.36
N GLN A 86 -8.39 24.88 -24.55
CA GLN A 86 -8.38 25.72 -25.74
C GLN A 86 -9.40 25.14 -26.72
N GLY A 87 -10.62 25.69 -26.70
CA GLY A 87 -11.77 25.06 -27.37
C GLY A 87 -12.15 23.74 -26.68
N HIS A 88 -12.14 22.64 -27.44
CA HIS A 88 -12.43 21.29 -26.91
C HIS A 88 -11.21 20.54 -26.38
N THR A 89 -10.00 21.03 -26.65
CA THR A 89 -8.76 20.36 -26.28
C THR A 89 -8.28 20.82 -24.91
N ILE A 90 -7.97 19.86 -24.03
CA ILE A 90 -7.35 20.13 -22.74
C ILE A 90 -5.89 20.51 -22.98
N SER A 91 -5.50 21.71 -22.53
CA SER A 91 -4.12 22.17 -22.58
C SER A 91 -3.37 21.86 -21.29
N LYS A 92 -4.01 22.11 -20.14
CA LYS A 92 -3.42 21.90 -18.82
C LYS A 92 -4.47 21.45 -17.81
N VAL A 93 -4.00 20.81 -16.76
CA VAL A 93 -4.81 20.28 -15.65
C VAL A 93 -4.31 20.89 -14.35
N VAL A 94 -5.21 21.48 -13.58
CA VAL A 94 -4.92 22.04 -12.25
C VAL A 94 -5.55 21.11 -11.20
N PRO A 95 -4.76 20.36 -10.42
CA PRO A 95 -5.29 19.50 -9.38
C PRO A 95 -5.90 20.30 -8.23
N ASN A 96 -7.14 19.96 -7.85
CA ASN A 96 -7.83 20.50 -6.67
C ASN A 96 -8.04 19.42 -5.60
N VAL A 97 -7.33 18.28 -5.72
CA VAL A 97 -7.50 17.12 -4.85
C VAL A 97 -7.15 17.48 -3.39
N PRO A 98 -8.12 17.46 -2.46
CA PRO A 98 -7.87 17.83 -1.09
C PRO A 98 -6.87 16.88 -0.41
N HIS A 99 -6.04 17.42 0.46
CA HIS A 99 -5.00 16.65 1.16
C HIS A 99 -5.58 15.77 2.28
N PHE A 100 -6.67 16.22 2.89
CA PHE A 100 -7.25 15.60 4.09
C PHE A 100 -8.57 14.87 3.81
N GLU A 101 -9.06 14.90 2.57
CA GLU A 101 -10.28 14.18 2.20
C GLU A 101 -9.96 12.81 1.59
N ASP A 102 -10.93 11.91 1.73
CA ASP A 102 -10.88 10.58 1.17
C ASP A 102 -11.23 10.62 -0.32
N ILE A 103 -10.22 10.42 -1.18
CA ILE A 103 -10.41 10.41 -2.63
C ILE A 103 -11.41 9.33 -3.05
N TYR A 104 -11.45 8.19 -2.36
CA TYR A 104 -12.31 7.07 -2.74
C TYR A 104 -13.78 7.37 -2.46
N GLU A 105 -14.05 8.15 -1.41
CA GLU A 105 -15.40 8.65 -1.16
C GLU A 105 -15.87 9.53 -2.31
N ARG A 106 -15.03 10.49 -2.73
CA ARG A 106 -15.36 11.43 -3.81
C ARG A 106 -15.45 10.76 -5.19
N VAL A 107 -14.50 9.89 -5.54
CA VAL A 107 -14.52 9.15 -6.81
C VAL A 107 -15.67 8.14 -6.84
N GLY A 108 -16.02 7.55 -5.69
CA GLY A 108 -17.16 6.67 -5.55
C GLY A 108 -18.52 7.33 -5.83
N GLU A 109 -18.64 8.66 -5.74
CA GLU A 109 -19.86 9.38 -6.13
C GLU A 109 -20.19 9.21 -7.62
N PHE A 110 -19.21 8.90 -8.48
CA PHE A 110 -19.45 8.62 -9.90
C PHE A 110 -20.40 7.44 -10.12
N LEU A 111 -20.51 6.52 -9.15
CA LEU A 111 -21.44 5.39 -9.20
C LEU A 111 -22.92 5.81 -9.25
N ASP A 112 -23.25 7.04 -8.86
CA ASP A 112 -24.62 7.58 -9.03
C ASP A 112 -24.98 7.83 -10.49
N GLN A 113 -23.97 8.08 -11.32
CA GLN A 113 -24.13 8.36 -12.75
C GLN A 113 -23.94 7.09 -13.59
N ALA A 114 -23.00 6.24 -13.17
CA ALA A 114 -22.66 4.99 -13.85
C ALA A 114 -22.54 3.85 -12.81
N PRO A 115 -23.64 3.13 -12.52
CA PRO A 115 -23.59 2.02 -11.59
C PRO A 115 -22.77 0.85 -12.16
N LEU A 116 -22.18 0.06 -11.27
CA LEU A 116 -21.45 -1.16 -11.64
C LEU A 116 -22.38 -2.16 -12.30
N ASN A 117 -21.87 -2.84 -13.33
CA ASN A 117 -22.56 -3.99 -13.93
C ASN A 117 -22.41 -5.25 -13.07
N GLU A 118 -23.14 -6.31 -13.41
CA GLU A 118 -23.18 -7.54 -12.60
C GLU A 118 -21.81 -8.19 -12.41
N LEU A 119 -20.98 -8.21 -13.46
CA LEU A 119 -19.66 -8.80 -13.42
C LEU A 119 -18.68 -7.97 -12.57
N GLU A 120 -18.76 -6.64 -12.66
CA GLU A 120 -17.99 -5.73 -11.81
C GLU A 120 -18.38 -5.86 -10.34
N VAL A 121 -19.68 -5.93 -10.04
CA VAL A 121 -20.19 -6.18 -8.69
C VAL A 121 -19.69 -7.53 -8.17
N ALA A 122 -19.68 -8.57 -9.01
CA ALA A 122 -19.19 -9.89 -8.66
C ALA A 122 -17.70 -9.87 -8.33
N THR A 123 -16.85 -9.31 -9.20
CA THR A 123 -15.40 -9.26 -8.98
C THR A 123 -15.04 -8.40 -7.77
N ILE A 124 -15.63 -7.21 -7.63
CA ILE A 124 -15.41 -6.36 -6.46
C ILE A 124 -15.90 -7.04 -5.19
N GLY A 125 -17.03 -7.76 -5.25
CA GLY A 125 -17.53 -8.57 -4.13
C GLY A 125 -16.57 -9.67 -3.71
N ILE A 126 -15.94 -10.36 -4.67
CA ILE A 126 -14.90 -11.36 -4.38
C ILE A 126 -13.69 -10.68 -3.74
N LEU A 127 -13.21 -9.56 -4.29
CA LEU A 127 -12.07 -8.82 -3.73
C LEU A 127 -12.33 -8.31 -2.31
N ASP A 128 -13.54 -7.82 -2.01
CA ASP A 128 -13.92 -7.40 -0.66
C ASP A 128 -13.76 -8.52 0.36
N ARG A 129 -14.22 -9.73 0.00
CA ARG A 129 -14.08 -10.90 0.84
C ARG A 129 -12.63 -11.32 1.03
N LEU A 130 -11.90 -11.43 -0.09
CA LEU A 130 -10.50 -11.85 -0.07
C LEU A 130 -9.58 -10.81 0.57
N SER A 131 -10.00 -9.54 0.68
CA SER A 131 -9.25 -8.52 1.43
C SER A 131 -9.25 -8.75 2.94
N LYS A 132 -10.17 -9.57 3.46
CA LYS A 132 -10.33 -9.86 4.89
C LYS A 132 -9.65 -11.17 5.29
N SER A 133 -9.77 -12.19 4.45
CA SER A 133 -9.13 -13.50 4.67
C SER A 133 -9.24 -14.38 3.43
N PRO A 134 -8.33 -15.35 3.22
CA PRO A 134 -8.56 -16.44 2.28
C PRO A 134 -9.77 -17.28 2.67
N GLU A 135 -10.48 -17.79 1.67
CA GLU A 135 -11.77 -18.43 1.88
C GLU A 135 -12.06 -19.50 0.85
N ASN A 136 -12.86 -20.49 1.26
CA ASN A 136 -13.34 -21.52 0.35
C ASN A 136 -14.18 -20.95 -0.80
N ARG A 137 -13.91 -21.43 -2.02
CA ARG A 137 -14.57 -21.01 -3.26
C ARG A 137 -16.10 -21.08 -3.20
N ASP A 138 -16.65 -22.18 -2.69
CA ASP A 138 -18.10 -22.33 -2.56
C ASP A 138 -18.70 -21.38 -1.53
N SER A 139 -17.98 -21.11 -0.43
CA SER A 139 -18.42 -20.16 0.59
C SER A 139 -18.50 -18.74 0.03
N VAL A 140 -17.48 -18.31 -0.74
CA VAL A 140 -17.50 -17.01 -1.43
C VAL A 140 -18.70 -16.93 -2.37
N ARG A 141 -18.87 -17.92 -3.26
CA ARG A 141 -19.97 -17.98 -4.22
C ARG A 141 -21.35 -17.91 -3.55
N SER A 142 -21.58 -18.75 -2.54
CA SER A 142 -22.85 -18.78 -1.80
C SER A 142 -23.12 -17.48 -1.07
N SER A 143 -22.09 -16.84 -0.49
CA SER A 143 -22.27 -15.60 0.26
C SER A 143 -22.60 -14.38 -0.60
N LEU A 144 -22.11 -14.36 -1.84
CA LEU A 144 -22.39 -13.29 -2.80
C LEU A 144 -23.72 -13.51 -3.54
N GLY A 145 -24.33 -14.69 -3.42
CA GLY A 145 -25.58 -15.02 -4.11
C GLY A 145 -25.46 -15.04 -5.63
N LEU A 146 -24.24 -15.21 -6.16
CA LEU A 146 -23.95 -15.20 -7.59
C LEU A 146 -24.32 -16.53 -8.23
N ASP A 147 -24.80 -16.47 -9.47
CA ASP A 147 -24.92 -17.67 -10.28
C ASP A 147 -23.54 -18.25 -10.65
N GLY A 148 -23.52 -19.52 -11.07
CA GLY A 148 -22.27 -20.22 -11.37
C GLY A 148 -21.48 -19.61 -12.53
N ASN A 149 -22.14 -19.00 -13.51
CA ASN A 149 -21.49 -18.47 -14.70
C ASN A 149 -20.86 -17.11 -14.39
N ALA A 150 -21.62 -16.18 -13.81
CA ALA A 150 -21.14 -14.87 -13.38
C ALA A 150 -19.97 -15.01 -12.39
N PHE A 151 -20.07 -15.93 -11.41
CA PHE A 151 -18.98 -16.19 -10.47
C PHE A 151 -17.72 -16.71 -11.17
N ASN A 152 -17.85 -17.67 -12.09
CA ASN A 152 -16.70 -18.24 -12.79
C ASN A 152 -16.04 -17.22 -13.73
N SER A 153 -16.82 -16.38 -14.42
CA SER A 153 -16.29 -15.29 -15.24
C SER A 153 -15.54 -14.26 -14.40
N ALA A 154 -16.12 -13.84 -13.27
CA ALA A 154 -15.48 -12.92 -12.34
C ALA A 154 -14.16 -13.49 -11.78
N LEU A 155 -14.15 -14.78 -11.45
CA LEU A 155 -12.97 -15.48 -10.97
C LEU A 155 -11.89 -15.58 -12.05
N GLN A 156 -12.25 -15.92 -13.28
CA GLN A 156 -11.31 -16.02 -14.40
C GLN A 156 -10.63 -14.66 -14.69
N ILE A 157 -11.37 -13.55 -14.60
CA ILE A 157 -10.80 -12.21 -14.73
C ILE A 157 -9.85 -11.91 -13.56
N GLY A 158 -10.25 -12.24 -12.33
CA GLY A 158 -9.40 -12.08 -11.16
C GLY A 158 -8.11 -12.90 -11.20
N GLU A 159 -8.16 -14.13 -11.72
CA GLU A 159 -6.99 -15.01 -11.89
C GLU A 159 -6.06 -14.52 -13.00
N SER A 160 -6.62 -14.15 -14.16
CA SER A 160 -5.83 -13.64 -15.29
C SER A 160 -5.15 -12.30 -15.00
N SER A 161 -5.72 -11.50 -14.11
CA SER A 161 -5.12 -10.26 -13.59
C SER A 161 -4.16 -10.48 -12.42
N GLY A 162 -3.98 -11.72 -11.95
CA GLY A 162 -3.13 -12.04 -10.80
C GLY A 162 -3.66 -11.50 -9.46
N LEU A 163 -4.88 -11.00 -9.43
CA LEU A 163 -5.55 -10.47 -8.24
C LEU A 163 -6.11 -11.57 -7.34
N ILE A 164 -6.46 -12.72 -7.93
CA ILE A 164 -7.01 -13.88 -7.25
C ILE A 164 -6.16 -15.09 -7.59
N VAL A 165 -5.95 -15.95 -6.61
CA VAL A 165 -5.36 -17.27 -6.83
C VAL A 165 -6.26 -18.32 -6.21
N ASP A 166 -6.61 -19.33 -7.01
CA ASP A 166 -7.29 -20.54 -6.56
C ASP A 166 -6.24 -21.60 -6.20
N HIS A 167 -6.25 -22.02 -4.94
CA HIS A 167 -5.32 -23.00 -4.39
C HIS A 167 -6.08 -24.14 -3.73
N ARG A 168 -5.72 -25.36 -4.14
CA ARG A 168 -6.25 -26.57 -3.49
C ARG A 168 -5.43 -26.95 -2.27
N ALA A 169 -6.03 -26.84 -1.09
CA ALA A 169 -5.42 -27.21 0.19
C ALA A 169 -6.36 -28.11 0.99
N ARG A 170 -5.83 -29.24 1.49
CA ARG A 170 -6.60 -30.23 2.27
C ARG A 170 -7.90 -30.70 1.59
N GLY A 171 -7.85 -30.84 0.26
CA GLY A 171 -8.98 -31.27 -0.56
C GLY A 171 -10.05 -30.19 -0.84
N ARG A 172 -9.86 -28.96 -0.33
CA ARG A 172 -10.75 -27.81 -0.55
C ARG A 172 -10.10 -26.81 -1.49
N ASP A 173 -10.92 -26.15 -2.31
CA ASP A 173 -10.51 -25.05 -3.18
C ASP A 173 -10.65 -23.75 -2.37
N ILE A 174 -9.51 -23.08 -2.16
CA ILE A 174 -9.39 -21.86 -1.36
C ILE A 174 -8.95 -20.74 -2.27
N LEU A 175 -9.75 -19.67 -2.29
CA LEU A 175 -9.43 -18.43 -2.96
C LEU A 175 -8.64 -17.53 -2.01
N ALA A 176 -7.60 -16.90 -2.54
CA ALA A 176 -6.79 -15.91 -1.84
C ALA A 176 -6.42 -14.78 -2.80
N SER A 177 -6.07 -13.61 -2.25
CA SER A 177 -5.62 -12.47 -3.06
C SER A 177 -4.21 -12.04 -2.67
N PRO A 178 -3.20 -12.22 -3.54
CA PRO A 178 -1.83 -11.72 -3.35
C PRO A 178 -1.75 -10.20 -3.17
N LEU A 179 -2.80 -9.48 -3.58
CA LEU A 179 -2.91 -8.03 -3.42
C LEU A 179 -3.03 -7.60 -1.95
N TYR A 180 -3.65 -8.40 -1.08
CA TYR A 180 -3.94 -7.98 0.30
C TYR A 180 -3.02 -8.64 1.34
N PHE A 181 -2.34 -9.72 0.98
CA PHE A 181 -1.48 -10.45 1.90
C PHE A 181 -0.07 -10.65 1.32
N ASP A 182 0.83 -9.71 1.58
CA ASP A 182 2.27 -9.88 1.29
C ASP A 182 2.96 -10.65 2.42
N GLY A 183 3.15 -11.96 2.23
CA GLY A 183 3.76 -12.85 3.22
C GLY A 183 3.61 -14.34 2.89
N ASN A 184 3.56 -15.18 3.93
CA ASN A 184 3.34 -16.62 3.80
C ASN A 184 1.86 -16.93 3.47
N MET A 185 1.49 -16.73 2.20
CA MET A 185 0.15 -17.00 1.68
C MET A 185 -0.25 -18.47 1.87
N SER A 186 0.69 -19.40 1.68
CA SER A 186 0.47 -20.84 1.86
C SER A 186 -0.01 -21.17 3.28
N GLY A 187 0.57 -20.52 4.29
CA GLY A 187 0.16 -20.66 5.68
C GLY A 187 -1.27 -20.20 5.94
N LEU A 188 -1.62 -19.01 5.43
CA LEU A 188 -3.00 -18.48 5.50
C LEU A 188 -4.00 -19.39 4.78
N ILE A 189 -3.65 -19.90 3.60
CA ILE A 189 -4.49 -20.83 2.83
C ILE A 189 -4.70 -22.14 3.60
N ASP A 190 -3.65 -22.69 4.21
CA ASP A 190 -3.74 -23.91 5.01
C ASP A 190 -4.61 -23.74 6.26
N MET A 191 -4.58 -22.56 6.88
CA MET A 191 -5.46 -22.21 8.00
C MET A 191 -6.92 -22.05 7.55
N ALA A 192 -7.17 -21.36 6.44
CA ALA A 192 -8.51 -21.26 5.86
C ALA A 192 -9.07 -22.65 5.49
N ALA A 193 -8.22 -23.54 4.94
CA ALA A 193 -8.60 -24.90 4.59
C ALA A 193 -9.03 -25.76 5.80
N ARG A 194 -8.54 -25.46 7.01
CA ARG A 194 -8.97 -26.13 8.26
C ARG A 194 -10.41 -25.77 8.68
N GLY A 195 -10.97 -24.71 8.12
CA GLY A 195 -12.28 -24.18 8.52
C GLY A 195 -12.18 -23.04 9.54
N ASP A 196 -10.98 -22.50 9.78
CA ASP A 196 -10.75 -21.45 10.77
C ASP A 196 -10.98 -20.03 10.22
N THR A 197 -11.51 -19.86 9.00
CA THR A 197 -11.69 -18.54 8.35
C THR A 197 -12.37 -17.49 9.23
N PRO A 198 -13.47 -17.78 9.96
CA PRO A 198 -14.07 -16.78 10.85
C PRO A 198 -13.13 -16.34 11.99
N ASN A 199 -12.35 -17.27 12.54
CA ASN A 199 -11.35 -16.99 13.57
C ASN A 199 -10.18 -16.18 13.01
N VAL A 200 -9.71 -16.53 11.80
CA VAL A 200 -8.65 -15.78 11.09
C VAL A 200 -9.11 -14.35 10.85
N GLN A 201 -10.32 -14.16 10.32
CA GLN A 201 -10.87 -12.83 10.07
C GLN A 201 -11.02 -12.02 11.37
N HIS A 202 -11.55 -12.62 12.43
CA HIS A 202 -11.70 -11.95 13.72
C HIS A 202 -10.35 -11.53 14.32
N VAL A 203 -9.34 -12.41 14.27
CA VAL A 203 -7.99 -12.12 14.76
C VAL A 203 -7.31 -11.03 13.93
N LEU A 204 -7.36 -11.11 12.61
CA LEU A 204 -6.77 -10.10 11.72
C LEU A 204 -7.43 -8.73 11.91
N GLN A 205 -8.76 -8.69 12.06
CA GLN A 205 -9.49 -7.46 12.34
C GLN A 205 -9.07 -6.86 13.69
N ALA A 206 -9.03 -7.67 14.75
CA ALA A 206 -8.62 -7.20 16.08
C ALA A 206 -7.20 -6.59 16.08
N ILE A 207 -6.28 -7.19 15.32
CA ILE A 207 -4.92 -6.68 15.10
C ILE A 207 -4.94 -5.40 14.26
N GLN A 208 -5.71 -5.36 13.16
CA GLN A 208 -5.81 -4.19 12.29
C GLN A 208 -6.31 -2.96 13.05
N ASP A 209 -7.27 -3.17 13.96
CA ASP A 209 -7.84 -2.11 14.80
C ASP A 209 -6.88 -1.66 15.91
N ASN A 210 -5.82 -2.43 16.18
CA ASN A 210 -4.86 -2.16 17.26
C ASN A 210 -3.45 -2.57 16.85
N GLN A 211 -2.92 -1.97 15.78
CA GLN A 211 -1.62 -2.37 15.26
C GLN A 211 -0.46 -2.03 16.21
N GLY A 212 0.57 -2.88 16.17
CA GLY A 212 1.77 -2.77 16.98
C GLY A 212 1.57 -3.22 18.43
N MET A 213 0.67 -4.17 18.68
CA MET A 213 0.51 -4.77 20.01
C MET A 213 1.63 -5.78 20.31
N PRO A 214 2.20 -5.82 21.52
CA PRO A 214 3.22 -6.81 21.88
C PRO A 214 2.64 -8.23 21.89
N LEU A 215 3.33 -9.18 21.27
CA LEU A 215 2.90 -10.57 21.22
C LEU A 215 2.82 -11.17 22.63
N SER A 216 3.80 -10.90 23.50
CA SER A 216 3.79 -11.40 24.88
C SER A 216 2.57 -10.91 25.66
N ALA A 217 2.15 -9.66 25.43
CA ALA A 217 0.96 -9.10 26.05
C ALA A 217 -0.31 -9.81 25.57
N ILE A 218 -0.45 -10.07 24.27
CA ILE A 218 -1.60 -10.80 23.72
C ILE A 218 -1.67 -12.22 24.28
N VAL A 219 -0.54 -12.94 24.28
CA VAL A 219 -0.47 -14.33 24.75
C VAL A 219 -0.76 -14.44 26.24
N SER A 220 -0.29 -13.51 27.06
CA SER A 220 -0.49 -13.54 28.52
C SER A 220 -1.90 -13.11 28.93
N THR A 221 -2.50 -12.14 28.25
CA THR A 221 -3.79 -11.57 28.63
C THR A 221 -4.98 -12.17 27.87
N GLY A 222 -4.71 -12.90 26.79
CA GLY A 222 -5.73 -13.44 25.89
C GLY A 222 -6.56 -12.38 25.19
N ARG A 223 -6.05 -11.14 25.04
CA ARG A 223 -6.80 -10.05 24.41
C ARG A 223 -5.92 -9.19 23.52
N VAL A 224 -6.55 -8.60 22.50
CA VAL A 224 -5.96 -7.54 21.67
C VAL A 224 -6.68 -6.25 22.04
N SER A 225 -6.03 -5.41 22.85
CA SER A 225 -6.64 -4.19 23.39
C SER A 225 -7.93 -4.50 24.17
N THR A 226 -9.09 -4.03 23.71
CA THR A 226 -10.41 -4.31 24.29
C THR A 226 -11.05 -5.61 23.81
N THR A 227 -10.50 -6.24 22.76
CA THR A 227 -11.09 -7.44 22.14
C THR A 227 -10.56 -8.69 22.81
N GLN A 228 -11.45 -9.46 23.44
CA GLN A 228 -11.12 -10.75 24.06
C GLN A 228 -10.98 -11.82 22.97
N LEU A 229 -9.92 -12.63 23.08
CA LEU A 229 -9.69 -13.79 22.21
C LEU A 229 -9.99 -15.08 22.96
N THR A 230 -10.46 -16.10 22.22
CA THR A 230 -10.54 -17.48 22.70
C THR A 230 -9.14 -18.12 22.75
N PRO A 231 -8.94 -19.24 23.48
CA PRO A 231 -7.65 -19.95 23.48
C PRO A 231 -7.19 -20.33 22.07
N ASP A 232 -8.09 -20.84 21.23
CA ASP A 232 -7.79 -21.19 19.84
C ASP A 232 -7.35 -19.96 19.00
N GLN A 233 -7.98 -18.81 19.24
CA GLN A 233 -7.60 -17.56 18.58
C GLN A 233 -6.23 -17.03 19.05
N VAL A 234 -5.86 -17.25 20.31
CA VAL A 234 -4.51 -16.92 20.82
C VAL A 234 -3.45 -17.82 20.18
N ASP A 235 -3.73 -19.11 20.03
CA ASP A 235 -2.83 -20.03 19.33
C ASP A 235 -2.73 -19.71 17.83
N LEU A 236 -3.83 -19.25 17.23
CA LEU A 236 -3.83 -18.72 15.87
C LEU A 236 -2.93 -17.48 15.74
N VAL A 237 -2.95 -16.53 16.69
CA VAL A 237 -2.02 -15.40 16.69
C VAL A 237 -0.56 -15.88 16.73
N LYS A 238 -0.23 -16.88 17.55
CA LYS A 238 1.14 -17.44 17.61
C LYS A 238 1.54 -18.09 16.28
N ALA A 239 0.63 -18.84 15.65
CA ALA A 239 0.87 -19.47 14.36
C ALA A 239 1.11 -18.42 13.28
N LEU A 240 0.23 -17.42 13.16
CA LEU A 240 0.36 -16.31 12.22
C LEU A 240 1.68 -15.55 12.39
N ALA A 241 2.11 -15.30 13.63
CA ALA A 241 3.38 -14.62 13.92
C ALA A 241 4.59 -15.49 13.52
N SER A 242 4.55 -16.77 13.86
CA SER A 242 5.64 -17.73 13.59
C SER A 242 5.82 -17.97 12.09
N GLU A 243 4.72 -17.94 11.34
CA GLU A 243 4.72 -18.08 9.88
C GLU A 243 5.05 -16.77 9.15
N GLY A 244 5.29 -15.67 9.88
CA GLY A 244 5.67 -14.37 9.31
C GLY A 244 4.54 -13.68 8.54
N ILE A 245 3.29 -14.10 8.76
CA ILE A 245 2.11 -13.50 8.13
C ILE A 245 1.86 -12.12 8.75
N ILE A 246 1.76 -12.07 10.08
CA ILE A 246 1.73 -10.82 10.82
C ILE A 246 3.19 -10.40 11.10
N LYS A 247 3.79 -9.63 10.18
CA LYS A 247 5.22 -9.28 10.18
C LYS A 247 5.63 -8.63 11.51
N PRO A 248 6.44 -9.30 12.36
CA PRO A 248 6.75 -8.77 13.67
C PRO A 248 8.09 -8.04 13.70
N PRO A 249 8.14 -6.69 13.65
CA PRO A 249 9.34 -5.98 14.09
C PRO A 249 9.65 -6.40 15.53
N SER A 250 10.90 -6.78 15.75
CA SER A 250 11.38 -7.27 17.04
C SER A 250 12.25 -6.22 17.70
N ILE A 251 12.00 -5.88 18.96
CA ILE A 251 12.77 -4.89 19.72
C ILE A 251 13.41 -5.59 20.92
N LYS A 252 14.74 -5.47 21.02
CA LYS A 252 15.49 -5.95 22.18
C LYS A 252 15.21 -5.05 23.37
N ARG A 253 14.88 -5.65 24.51
CA ARG A 253 14.70 -4.99 25.79
C ARG A 253 16.03 -4.92 26.56
N PRO A 254 16.15 -4.02 27.55
CA PRO A 254 17.35 -3.92 28.38
C PRO A 254 17.70 -5.20 29.14
N ASN A 255 16.71 -6.05 29.45
CA ASN A 255 16.91 -7.35 30.10
C ASN A 255 17.44 -8.45 29.16
N GLY A 256 17.71 -8.14 27.89
CA GLY A 256 18.22 -9.09 26.89
C GLY A 256 17.15 -9.87 26.14
N GLU A 257 15.89 -9.81 26.58
CA GLU A 257 14.76 -10.42 25.87
C GLU A 257 14.42 -9.62 24.61
N SER A 258 13.85 -10.29 23.60
CA SER A 258 13.33 -9.63 22.41
C SER A 258 11.82 -9.72 22.40
N GLU A 259 11.16 -8.57 22.24
CA GLU A 259 9.71 -8.50 22.12
C GLU A 259 9.30 -8.35 20.66
N GLN A 260 8.25 -9.06 20.26
CA GLN A 260 7.68 -9.00 18.92
C GLN A 260 6.42 -8.13 18.93
N PHE A 261 6.31 -7.20 18.00
CA PHE A 261 5.13 -6.34 17.86
C PHE A 261 4.34 -6.76 16.64
N ILE A 262 3.05 -6.96 16.78
CA ILE A 262 2.21 -7.59 15.77
C ILE A 262 1.52 -6.53 14.89
N PHE A 263 1.63 -6.69 13.57
CA PHE A 263 0.99 -5.87 12.54
C PHE A 263 0.29 -6.77 11.54
N THR A 264 -0.79 -6.31 10.93
CA THR A 264 -1.36 -7.01 9.77
C THR A 264 -0.37 -7.00 8.61
N PRO A 265 -0.45 -7.98 7.69
CA PRO A 265 0.37 -7.98 6.48
C PRO A 265 0.35 -6.62 5.77
N ALA A 266 1.50 -6.24 5.20
CA ALA A 266 1.52 -5.09 4.30
C ALA A 266 0.64 -5.38 3.08
N PRO A 267 0.06 -4.35 2.43
CA PRO A 267 -0.49 -4.51 1.10
C PRO A 267 0.50 -5.22 0.16
N GLY A 268 -0.05 -6.01 -0.76
CA GLY A 268 0.65 -6.78 -1.78
C GLY A 268 1.61 -5.93 -2.61
N LYS A 269 2.57 -6.60 -3.28
CA LYS A 269 3.55 -5.95 -4.18
C LYS A 269 2.92 -5.09 -5.28
N THR A 270 1.69 -5.39 -5.65
CA THR A 270 0.91 -4.64 -6.65
C THR A 270 0.50 -3.25 -6.13
N ARG A 271 0.22 -3.10 -4.82
CA ARG A 271 -0.15 -1.82 -4.18
C ARG A 271 1.06 -1.00 -3.71
N LEU A 272 2.20 -1.66 -3.48
CA LEU A 272 3.40 -1.05 -2.90
C LEU A 272 4.62 -1.28 -3.79
N SER A 273 5.14 -0.21 -4.39
CA SER A 273 6.43 -0.23 -5.06
C SER A 273 7.55 -0.66 -4.09
N ALA A 274 8.66 -1.18 -4.61
CA ALA A 274 9.79 -1.60 -3.77
C ALA A 274 10.32 -0.48 -2.85
N ALA A 275 10.30 0.77 -3.31
CA ALA A 275 10.65 1.94 -2.51
C ALA A 275 9.61 2.22 -1.41
N ASN A 276 8.31 2.20 -1.74
CA ASN A 276 7.24 2.44 -0.78
C ASN A 276 7.17 1.32 0.29
N ARG A 277 7.58 0.09 -0.06
CA ARG A 277 7.70 -1.02 0.88
C ARG A 277 8.77 -0.75 1.94
N GLU A 278 9.95 -0.27 1.55
CA GLU A 278 11.01 0.09 2.49
C GLU A 278 10.54 1.18 3.47
N ILE A 279 9.82 2.18 2.94
CA ILE A 279 9.22 3.27 3.73
C ILE A 279 8.17 2.73 4.71
N TYR A 280 7.31 1.80 4.26
CA TYR A 280 6.32 1.14 5.11
C TYR A 280 6.97 0.32 6.23
N GLU A 281 8.03 -0.43 5.93
CA GLU A 281 8.79 -1.20 6.92
C GLU A 281 9.44 -0.29 7.98
N LYS A 282 9.98 0.87 7.58
CA LYS A 282 10.44 1.90 8.53
C LYS A 282 9.30 2.44 9.40
N GLY A 283 8.14 2.69 8.81
CA GLY A 283 6.94 3.13 9.53
C GLY A 283 6.44 2.11 10.56
N MET A 284 6.38 0.83 10.19
CA MET A 284 6.04 -0.28 11.11
C MET A 284 7.04 -0.38 12.26
N ALA A 285 8.35 -0.31 11.96
CA ALA A 285 9.38 -0.36 12.99
C ALA A 285 9.28 0.83 13.96
N LEU A 286 8.96 2.03 13.47
CA LEU A 286 8.75 3.21 14.30
C LEU A 286 7.48 3.07 15.17
N ALA A 287 6.38 2.59 14.60
CA ALA A 287 5.15 2.31 15.34
C ALA A 287 5.40 1.29 16.46
N ALA A 288 6.15 0.22 16.19
CA ALA A 288 6.56 -0.77 17.19
C ALA A 288 7.41 -0.14 18.30
N ALA A 289 8.37 0.73 17.95
CA ALA A 289 9.20 1.44 18.92
C ALA A 289 8.35 2.34 19.83
N VAL A 290 7.36 3.05 19.29
CA VAL A 290 6.43 3.86 20.08
C VAL A 290 5.54 3.00 20.98
N ARG A 291 5.00 1.89 20.46
CA ARG A 291 4.20 0.93 21.22
C ARG A 291 4.98 0.26 22.36
N LYS A 292 6.27 -0.03 22.15
CA LYS A 292 7.16 -0.50 23.22
C LYS A 292 7.15 0.47 24.40
N GLY A 293 7.40 1.76 24.16
CA GLY A 293 7.39 2.75 25.24
C GLY A 293 6.00 3.05 25.81
N GLN A 294 4.92 2.74 25.08
CA GLN A 294 3.55 2.94 25.56
C GLN A 294 3.05 1.78 26.44
N LEU A 295 3.28 0.56 26.00
CA LEU A 295 2.66 -0.67 26.54
C LEU A 295 3.63 -1.49 27.39
N LEU A 296 4.93 -1.43 27.09
CA LEU A 296 5.99 -2.11 27.83
C LEU A 296 7.12 -1.13 28.27
N PRO A 297 6.77 -0.04 28.99
CA PRO A 297 7.79 0.88 29.49
C PRO A 297 8.56 0.25 30.66
N GLU A 298 9.88 0.42 30.68
CA GLU A 298 10.67 0.04 31.86
C GLU A 298 10.61 1.15 32.92
N ARG A 299 10.73 2.40 32.48
CA ARG A 299 10.78 3.59 33.33
C ARG A 299 10.05 4.79 32.72
N PHE A 300 10.09 4.95 31.39
CA PHE A 300 9.58 6.13 30.69
C PHE A 300 8.38 5.78 29.80
N ARG A 301 7.17 5.88 30.37
CA ARG A 301 5.93 5.60 29.65
C ARG A 301 5.55 6.70 28.66
N ILE A 302 5.36 6.31 27.41
CA ILE A 302 4.73 7.16 26.38
C ILE A 302 3.23 7.19 26.65
N LYS A 303 2.71 8.37 27.04
CA LYS A 303 1.27 8.57 27.28
C LYS A 303 0.51 8.92 26.00
N TYR A 304 1.13 9.68 25.10
CA TYR A 304 0.52 10.22 23.89
C TYR A 304 1.38 9.88 22.67
N PRO A 305 1.17 8.71 22.03
CA PRO A 305 1.91 8.27 20.85
C PRO A 305 1.87 9.27 19.69
N ASP A 306 0.68 9.78 19.35
CA ASP A 306 0.51 10.72 18.23
C ASP A 306 1.29 12.01 18.48
N ALA A 307 1.16 12.63 19.66
CA ALA A 307 1.90 13.83 20.02
C ALA A 307 3.43 13.63 19.98
N LEU A 308 3.92 12.43 20.33
CA LEU A 308 5.34 12.08 20.21
C LEU A 308 5.78 12.05 18.74
N LEU A 309 4.98 11.42 17.87
CA LEU A 309 5.26 11.32 16.43
C LEU A 309 5.14 12.69 15.74
N SER A 310 4.13 13.49 16.05
CA SER A 310 4.03 14.88 15.56
C SER A 310 5.24 15.72 16.00
N LYS A 311 5.74 15.51 17.22
CA LYS A 311 6.96 16.17 17.66
C LYS A 311 8.19 15.70 16.89
N LEU A 312 8.31 14.40 16.61
CA LEU A 312 9.40 13.86 15.78
C LEU A 312 9.34 14.42 14.36
N GLU A 313 8.15 14.57 13.79
CA GLU A 313 7.92 15.13 12.46
C GLU A 313 8.34 16.61 12.38
N ASN A 314 7.92 17.42 13.37
CA ASN A 314 8.15 18.86 13.40
C ASN A 314 9.56 19.24 13.89
N ASN A 315 10.01 18.64 14.99
CA ASN A 315 11.26 19.01 15.64
C ASN A 315 12.44 18.15 15.18
N LYS A 316 12.18 17.08 14.42
CA LYS A 316 13.18 16.12 13.95
C LYS A 316 13.93 15.37 15.06
N PHE A 317 13.49 15.45 16.32
CA PHE A 317 14.05 14.65 17.40
C PHE A 317 13.06 14.35 18.52
N ILE A 318 13.30 13.22 19.21
CA ILE A 318 12.65 12.84 20.46
C ILE A 318 13.58 13.14 21.63
N ASN A 319 13.00 13.63 22.73
CA ASN A 319 13.73 13.96 23.96
C ASN A 319 14.50 12.74 24.51
N ALA A 320 15.58 13.01 25.25
CA ALA A 320 16.48 11.95 25.67
C ALA A 320 15.87 11.04 26.74
N SER A 321 16.04 9.73 26.61
CA SER A 321 15.72 8.75 27.65
C SER A 321 16.81 7.67 27.72
N SER A 322 16.90 6.97 28.85
CA SER A 322 17.82 5.82 28.97
C SER A 322 17.33 4.60 28.19
N GLU A 323 16.03 4.54 27.85
CA GLU A 323 15.44 3.47 27.04
C GLU A 323 15.62 3.68 25.53
N ALA A 324 15.86 4.92 25.10
CA ALA A 324 15.95 5.30 23.69
C ALA A 324 17.01 4.48 22.92
N ALA A 325 18.11 4.12 23.57
CA ALA A 325 19.17 3.31 22.99
C ALA A 325 18.66 1.97 22.46
N HIS A 326 17.80 1.30 23.22
CA HIS A 326 17.23 0.00 22.87
C HIS A 326 15.97 0.16 22.02
N GLN A 327 15.12 1.13 22.38
CA GLN A 327 13.84 1.38 21.76
C GLN A 327 13.96 1.80 20.29
N TYR A 328 14.97 2.61 19.95
CA TYR A 328 15.14 3.16 18.60
C TYR A 328 16.41 2.65 17.88
N ALA A 329 17.08 1.62 18.42
CA ALA A 329 18.29 1.03 17.82
C ALA A 329 18.04 0.61 16.37
N ASN A 330 16.98 -0.18 16.15
CA ASN A 330 16.62 -0.72 14.84
C ASN A 330 16.29 0.39 13.85
N LEU A 331 15.73 1.52 14.30
CA LEU A 331 15.45 2.66 13.43
C LEU A 331 16.72 3.32 12.90
N SER A 332 17.80 3.25 13.69
CA SER A 332 19.11 3.72 13.23
C SER A 332 19.73 2.79 12.19
N VAL A 333 19.56 1.47 12.37
CA VAL A 333 20.00 0.45 11.39
C VAL A 333 19.22 0.57 10.08
N LEU A 334 17.91 0.83 10.15
CA LEU A 334 17.04 1.04 8.98
C LEU A 334 17.25 2.42 8.33
N GLY A 335 18.16 3.26 8.82
CA GLY A 335 18.43 4.58 8.25
C GLY A 335 17.31 5.61 8.41
N LEU A 336 16.34 5.37 9.32
CA LEU A 336 15.27 6.32 9.63
C LEU A 336 15.79 7.49 10.48
N GLY A 337 16.74 7.21 11.38
CA GLY A 337 17.29 8.22 12.27
C GLY A 337 18.64 7.86 12.85
N ARG A 338 19.10 8.64 13.83
CA ARG A 338 20.36 8.44 14.53
C ARG A 338 20.16 8.62 16.02
N LEU A 339 20.80 7.78 16.81
CA LEU A 339 20.87 7.94 18.26
C LEU A 339 22.02 8.89 18.62
N LYS A 340 21.70 9.98 19.30
CA LYS A 340 22.67 10.95 19.81
C LYS A 340 22.74 10.84 21.33
N LEU A 341 23.92 10.50 21.84
CA LEU A 341 24.17 10.50 23.28
C LEU A 341 24.09 11.94 23.81
N THR A 342 23.38 12.14 24.92
CA THR A 342 23.25 13.46 25.56
C THR A 342 24.01 13.55 26.87
N SER A 343 23.72 12.67 27.82
CA SER A 343 24.38 12.61 29.13
C SER A 343 24.15 11.24 29.76
N GLY A 344 25.19 10.68 30.37
CA GLY A 344 25.13 9.36 31.02
C GLY A 344 24.75 8.25 30.04
N ASP A 345 23.63 7.58 30.30
CA ASP A 345 23.04 6.52 29.50
C ASP A 345 21.87 7.01 28.60
N ARG A 346 21.65 8.33 28.49
CA ARG A 346 20.48 8.89 27.82
C ARG A 346 20.76 9.28 26.38
N PHE A 347 19.93 8.78 25.48
CA PHE A 347 20.00 9.04 24.05
C PHE A 347 18.78 9.80 23.56
N GLN A 348 19.01 10.77 22.67
CA GLN A 348 17.96 11.34 21.81
C GLN A 348 17.92 10.56 20.50
N PHE A 349 16.72 10.34 19.97
CA PHE A 349 16.54 9.88 18.60
C PHE A 349 16.34 11.08 17.68
N HIS A 350 17.19 11.22 16.67
CA HIS A 350 17.15 12.29 15.67
C HIS A 350 16.73 11.70 14.33
N LEU A 351 15.66 12.22 13.73
CA LEU A 351 15.21 11.83 12.39
C LEU A 351 16.24 12.28 11.36
N ILE A 352 16.56 11.42 10.40
CA ILE A 352 17.30 11.86 9.20
C ILE A 352 16.28 12.55 8.30
N ASP A 353 16.44 13.86 8.10
CA ASP A 353 15.46 14.71 7.43
C ASP A 353 15.51 14.55 5.91
N VAL A 354 14.93 13.44 5.44
CA VAL A 354 14.68 13.15 4.03
C VAL A 354 13.19 12.83 3.83
N PRO A 355 12.61 13.13 2.66
CA PRO A 355 11.17 12.98 2.43
C PRO A 355 10.62 11.59 2.78
N GLU A 356 11.37 10.53 2.47
CA GLU A 356 11.01 9.14 2.71
C GLU A 356 10.86 8.85 4.21
N ASN A 357 11.73 9.43 5.03
CA ASN A 357 11.72 9.24 6.47
C ASN A 357 10.61 10.05 7.14
N VAL A 358 10.28 11.22 6.62
CA VAL A 358 9.09 11.99 7.05
C VAL A 358 7.82 11.21 6.72
N GLN A 359 7.74 10.62 5.52
CA GLN A 359 6.63 9.75 5.13
C GLN A 359 6.51 8.51 6.05
N ALA A 360 7.63 7.90 6.45
CA ALA A 360 7.62 6.81 7.42
C ALA A 360 7.03 7.22 8.79
N VAL A 361 7.24 8.48 9.22
CA VAL A 361 6.59 9.02 10.43
C VAL A 361 5.08 9.15 10.24
N SER A 362 4.62 9.66 9.09
CA SER A 362 3.20 9.72 8.75
C SER A 362 2.54 8.33 8.76
N ILE A 363 3.17 7.34 8.13
CA ILE A 363 2.70 5.94 8.15
C ILE A 363 2.60 5.41 9.57
N ALA A 364 3.60 5.64 10.42
CA ALA A 364 3.55 5.20 11.81
C ALA A 364 2.36 5.82 12.55
N ARG A 365 2.04 7.10 12.32
CA ARG A 365 0.85 7.75 12.90
C ARG A 365 -0.44 7.08 12.42
N THR A 366 -0.56 6.85 11.11
CA THR A 366 -1.72 6.20 10.49
C THR A 366 -1.94 4.78 11.00
N LEU A 367 -0.88 3.98 11.11
CA LEU A 367 -0.94 2.62 11.68
C LEU A 367 -1.40 2.64 13.15
N LEU A 368 -0.92 3.60 13.96
CA LEU A 368 -1.32 3.71 15.36
C LEU A 368 -2.74 4.28 15.55
N ALA A 369 -3.24 5.03 14.57
CA ALA A 369 -4.62 5.50 14.49
C ALA A 369 -5.58 4.43 13.88
N SER A 370 -5.06 3.25 13.54
CA SER A 370 -5.81 2.14 12.93
C SER A 370 -6.44 2.49 11.58
N GLN A 371 -5.82 3.43 10.86
CA GLN A 371 -6.22 3.84 9.52
C GLN A 371 -5.28 3.18 8.48
N ARG A 372 -5.75 3.01 7.24
CA ARG A 372 -4.92 2.55 6.12
C ARG A 372 -4.11 3.74 5.56
N PRO A 373 -2.80 3.62 5.28
CA PRO A 373 -2.03 4.73 4.74
C PRO A 373 -2.37 4.99 3.27
N SER A 374 -3.03 6.11 2.98
CA SER A 374 -3.34 6.56 1.61
C SER A 374 -2.12 7.06 0.83
N ASP A 375 -1.10 7.58 1.52
CA ASP A 375 0.06 8.22 0.88
C ASP A 375 1.04 7.21 0.24
N LEU A 376 0.87 5.92 0.53
CA LEU A 376 1.69 4.84 -0.03
C LEU A 376 1.29 4.45 -1.46
N GLU A 377 0.13 4.90 -1.90
CA GLU A 377 -0.47 4.59 -3.21
C GLU A 377 0.06 5.53 -4.32
N GLN A 378 0.86 6.54 -3.95
CA GLN A 378 1.49 7.47 -4.88
C GLN A 378 2.77 6.89 -5.51
N ASP A 379 2.93 7.08 -6.82
CA ASP A 379 4.17 6.77 -7.54
C ASP A 379 5.08 8.03 -7.55
N GLY A 380 6.11 8.01 -6.70
CA GLY A 380 7.06 9.12 -6.57
C GLY A 380 7.81 9.44 -7.86
N GLN A 381 8.09 8.44 -8.71
CA GLN A 381 8.78 8.66 -9.98
C GLN A 381 7.84 9.29 -11.02
N ALA A 382 6.59 8.83 -11.07
CA ALA A 382 5.57 9.44 -11.92
C ALA A 382 5.35 10.92 -11.53
N ARG A 383 5.22 11.22 -10.24
CA ARG A 383 5.04 12.61 -9.74
C ARG A 383 6.22 13.52 -10.07
N LEU A 384 7.45 13.00 -10.03
CA LEU A 384 8.62 13.77 -10.44
C LEU A 384 8.56 14.15 -11.93
N LEU A 385 8.20 13.18 -12.79
CA LEU A 385 8.04 13.42 -14.22
C LEU A 385 6.87 14.35 -14.55
N LEU A 386 5.78 14.32 -13.77
CA LEU A 386 4.65 15.24 -13.95
C LEU A 386 5.02 16.70 -13.68
N ARG A 387 6.11 16.96 -12.95
CA ARG A 387 6.65 18.31 -12.70
C ARG A 387 7.67 18.74 -13.77
N SER A 388 8.06 17.84 -14.67
CA SER A 388 9.03 18.09 -15.74
C SER A 388 8.34 18.51 -17.04
N ASP A 389 9.13 19.04 -17.97
CA ASP A 389 8.70 19.35 -19.33
C ASP A 389 8.59 18.09 -20.21
N GLU A 390 7.78 18.19 -21.27
CA GLU A 390 7.43 17.03 -22.10
C GLU A 390 8.65 16.40 -22.78
N GLU A 391 9.63 17.20 -23.21
CA GLU A 391 10.85 16.72 -23.85
C GLU A 391 11.71 15.86 -22.90
N TYR A 392 11.88 16.30 -21.65
CA TYR A 392 12.58 15.54 -20.63
C TYR A 392 11.89 14.20 -20.35
N VAL A 393 10.56 14.20 -20.23
CA VAL A 393 9.79 12.97 -20.03
C VAL A 393 9.95 12.01 -21.21
N ARG A 394 9.85 12.48 -22.45
CA ARG A 394 10.07 11.66 -23.66
C ARG A 394 11.47 11.07 -23.70
N SER A 395 12.49 11.85 -23.35
CA SER A 395 13.88 11.40 -23.28
C SER A 395 14.06 10.30 -22.22
N HIS A 396 13.56 10.52 -21.01
CA HIS A 396 13.64 9.56 -19.91
C HIS A 396 12.91 8.25 -20.22
N LEU A 397 11.71 8.33 -20.84
CA LEU A 397 10.96 7.17 -21.29
C LEU A 397 11.69 6.38 -22.39
N SER A 398 12.33 7.08 -23.33
CA SER A 398 13.12 6.48 -24.40
C SER A 398 14.35 5.76 -23.87
N ALA A 399 15.05 6.36 -22.89
CA ALA A 399 16.21 5.78 -22.21
C ALA A 399 15.86 4.52 -21.40
N ARG A 400 14.66 4.46 -20.80
CA ARG A 400 14.18 3.23 -20.14
C ARG A 400 13.81 2.14 -21.15
N LYS A 401 13.15 2.50 -22.26
CA LYS A 401 12.78 1.55 -23.31
C LYS A 401 14.00 0.89 -23.95
N SER A 402 15.09 1.64 -24.14
CA SER A 402 16.36 1.09 -24.63
C SER A 402 17.04 0.17 -23.61
N ARG A 403 16.99 0.47 -22.31
CA ARG A 403 17.49 -0.41 -21.25
C ARG A 403 16.68 -1.70 -21.09
N ALA A 404 15.37 -1.65 -21.29
CA ALA A 404 14.49 -2.82 -21.21
C ALA A 404 14.62 -3.77 -22.42
N ASN A 405 15.10 -3.28 -23.56
CA ASN A 405 15.35 -4.07 -24.77
C ASN A 405 16.82 -3.94 -25.23
N PRO A 406 17.79 -4.52 -24.50
CA PRO A 406 19.21 -4.44 -24.87
C PRO A 406 19.54 -5.20 -26.17
N GLY A 407 18.64 -6.07 -26.66
CA GLY A 407 18.88 -7.00 -27.77
C GLY A 407 18.86 -6.44 -29.20
N LYS A 408 18.87 -5.11 -29.42
CA LYS A 408 18.83 -4.53 -30.78
C LYS A 408 19.79 -3.37 -31.05
N SER A 409 20.76 -3.09 -30.18
CA SER A 409 21.89 -2.26 -30.59
C SER A 409 23.01 -3.16 -31.08
N VAL A 410 23.05 -3.42 -32.39
CA VAL A 410 24.28 -3.91 -33.04
C VAL A 410 25.24 -2.73 -33.05
N VAL A 411 25.93 -2.51 -31.92
CA VAL A 411 27.06 -1.59 -31.89
C VAL A 411 28.16 -2.27 -32.69
N SER A 412 28.55 -1.67 -33.81
CA SER A 412 29.66 -2.22 -34.59
C SER A 412 30.93 -2.22 -33.72
N LYS A 413 31.79 -3.23 -33.87
CA LYS A 413 33.08 -3.31 -33.13
C LYS A 413 33.94 -2.04 -33.26
N ARG A 414 33.73 -1.26 -34.31
CA ARG A 414 34.39 0.04 -34.54
C ARG A 414 33.89 1.13 -33.57
N ALA A 415 32.58 1.16 -33.29
CA ALA A 415 32.00 2.13 -32.36
C ALA A 415 32.36 1.82 -30.90
N GLU A 416 32.53 0.55 -30.53
CA GLU A 416 33.05 0.17 -29.20
C GLU A 416 34.50 0.63 -29.00
N ALA A 417 35.34 0.49 -30.03
CA ALA A 417 36.74 0.94 -29.99
C ALA A 417 36.85 2.47 -29.88
N GLU A 418 36.02 3.22 -30.60
CA GLU A 418 35.99 4.70 -30.53
C GLU A 418 35.52 5.21 -29.16
N VAL A 419 34.53 4.56 -28.54
CA VAL A 419 34.07 4.91 -27.18
C VAL A 419 35.13 4.57 -26.12
N GLN A 420 35.81 3.42 -26.24
CA GLN A 420 36.92 3.08 -25.34
C GLN A 420 38.09 4.05 -25.45
N GLN A 421 38.42 4.48 -26.67
CA GLN A 421 39.49 5.46 -26.89
C GLN A 421 39.13 6.84 -26.32
N PHE A 422 37.85 7.24 -26.39
CA PHE A 422 37.38 8.49 -25.80
C PHE A 422 37.42 8.47 -24.26
N LEU A 423 37.06 7.34 -23.64
CA LEU A 423 37.10 7.19 -22.17
C LEU A 423 38.52 7.14 -21.59
N LEU A 424 39.52 6.77 -22.39
CA LEU A 424 40.94 6.77 -21.99
C LEU A 424 41.60 8.16 -22.12
N GLN A 425 40.91 9.14 -22.73
CA GLN A 425 41.38 10.51 -22.91
C GLN A 425 40.77 11.50 -21.90
N LEU A 426 39.85 11.04 -21.06
CA LEU A 426 39.36 11.71 -19.86
C LEU A 426 40.18 11.25 -18.65
#